data_AF-A0AAF0PN43-F1
#
_entry.id   AF-A0AAF0PN43-F1
#
_cell.length_a   1.000
_cell.length_b   1.000
_cell.length_c   1.000
_cell.angle_alpha   90.00
_cell.angle_beta   90.00
_cell.angle_gamma   90.00
#
_symmetry.space_group_name_H-M   'P 1'
#
loop_
_entity.id
_entity.type
_entity.pdbx_description
1 polymer ?
#
loop_
_entity_poly.entity_id
_entity_poly.type
_entity_poly.pdbx_seq_one_letter_code
_entity_poly.pdbx_strand_id
1 'polypeptide(L)'
;VAWEHEHFSRLRITAATLSELSTAPELLESTGGLTDNRHFTSEASIIRSIKLVAESLARHIYSQENKSISIFADDSSLAVNPSYIRSWLDLLSTTPRVAPFLSKNDPLIKALEKELADHTAEVNVQHETLDGTFTFYDSTSGKLHIYQVASVTFDLLLLLVLGSYLITLFSFLFITTRGLDDLISLFRRPSSRKVKST
;
A
#
# COMPACT_ATOMS: atom_id res chain seq x y z
N VAL A 1 -3.72 -0.96 28.25
CA VAL A 1 -2.95 -2.21 28.38
C VAL A 1 -2.04 -2.21 27.19
N ALA A 2 -0.76 -1.99 27.41
CA ALA A 2 0.20 -1.79 26.32
C ALA A 2 0.96 -3.08 25.98
N TRP A 3 1.06 -4.00 26.95
CA TRP A 3 1.59 -5.35 26.73
C TRP A 3 0.51 -6.42 26.86
N GLU A 4 0.54 -7.41 25.97
CA GLU A 4 -0.39 -8.54 25.98
C GLU A 4 -0.34 -9.36 27.28
N HIS A 5 0.85 -9.53 27.89
CA HIS A 5 0.98 -10.29 29.15
C HIS A 5 0.20 -9.67 30.31
N GLU A 6 -0.08 -8.36 30.30
CA GLU A 6 -0.89 -7.71 31.32
C GLU A 6 -2.35 -8.19 31.26
N HIS A 7 -2.86 -8.51 30.07
CA HIS A 7 -4.22 -9.05 29.91
C HIS A 7 -4.32 -10.44 30.54
N PHE A 8 -3.35 -11.31 30.26
CA PHE A 8 -3.26 -12.64 30.88
C PHE A 8 -3.03 -12.58 32.39
N SER A 9 -2.21 -11.63 32.87
CA SER A 9 -1.96 -11.44 34.30
C SER A 9 -3.23 -11.05 35.07
N ARG A 10 -4.14 -10.26 34.48
CA ARG A 10 -5.46 -9.96 35.07
C ARG A 10 -6.31 -11.21 35.27
N LEU A 11 -6.18 -12.18 34.38
CA LEU A 11 -6.83 -13.49 34.46
C LEU A 11 -6.07 -14.47 35.37
N ARG A 12 -5.02 -14.01 36.07
CA ARG A 12 -4.14 -14.83 36.93
C ARG A 12 -3.43 -15.93 36.16
N ILE A 13 -3.17 -15.72 34.87
CA ILE A 13 -2.37 -16.61 34.03
C ILE A 13 -0.93 -16.09 34.05
N THR A 14 0.02 -16.97 34.35
CA THR A 14 1.45 -16.65 34.26
C THR A 14 1.80 -16.39 32.80
N ALA A 15 2.22 -15.16 32.51
CA ALA A 15 2.56 -14.72 31.16
C ALA A 15 3.90 -13.98 31.17
N ALA A 16 4.59 -14.03 30.04
CA ALA A 16 5.84 -13.31 29.79
C ALA A 16 5.80 -12.70 28.39
N THR A 17 6.49 -11.59 28.20
CA THR A 17 6.69 -10.96 26.89
C THR A 17 8.16 -10.89 26.57
N LEU A 18 8.51 -11.31 25.36
CA LEU A 18 9.83 -11.10 24.78
C LEU A 18 9.75 -9.92 23.80
N SER A 19 10.51 -8.87 24.06
CA SER A 19 10.49 -7.63 23.26
C SER A 19 11.88 -7.02 23.17
N GLU A 20 12.15 -6.35 22.06
CA GLU A 20 13.32 -5.47 21.89
C GLU A 20 13.10 -4.09 22.55
N LEU A 21 11.84 -3.64 22.63
CA LEU A 21 11.47 -2.37 23.23
C LEU A 21 11.61 -2.41 24.75
N SER A 22 12.27 -1.39 25.31
CA SER A 22 12.41 -1.21 26.76
C SER A 22 11.11 -0.75 27.44
N THR A 23 10.27 -0.03 26.70
CA THR A 23 8.98 0.51 27.15
C THR A 23 7.85 0.00 26.29
N ALA A 24 6.65 -0.08 26.87
CA ALA A 24 5.47 -0.52 26.15
C ALA A 24 5.07 0.51 25.08
N PRO A 25 4.83 0.10 23.82
CA PRO A 25 4.33 1.01 22.79
C PRO A 25 2.87 1.40 23.02
N GLU A 26 2.45 2.53 22.48
CA GLU A 26 1.04 2.91 22.45
C GLU A 26 0.24 2.05 21.47
N LEU A 27 -1.10 2.06 21.60
CA LEU A 27 -1.99 1.23 20.79
C LEU A 27 -1.82 1.57 19.30
N LEU A 28 -1.41 0.56 18.51
CA LEU A 28 -1.14 0.66 17.06
C LEU A 28 0.01 1.61 16.66
N GLU A 29 0.84 2.07 17.60
CA GLU A 29 1.93 3.04 17.33
C GLU A 29 2.91 2.54 16.24
N SER A 30 3.24 1.26 16.26
CA SER A 30 4.22 0.62 15.35
C SER A 30 3.59 -0.35 14.34
N THR A 31 2.26 -0.40 14.25
CA THR A 31 1.59 -1.42 13.41
C THR A 31 1.38 -0.93 11.98
N GLY A 32 1.99 -1.61 11.01
CA GLY A 32 1.67 -1.42 9.59
C GLY A 32 2.13 -0.11 8.96
N GLY A 33 3.20 0.49 9.49
CA GLY A 33 3.78 1.72 8.95
C GLY A 33 4.21 1.56 7.49
N LEU A 34 3.93 2.56 6.66
CA LEU A 34 4.32 2.56 5.23
C LEU A 34 5.85 2.54 5.03
N THR A 35 6.59 2.90 6.07
CA THR A 35 8.05 2.88 6.10
C THR A 35 8.63 1.51 6.49
N ASP A 36 7.80 0.53 6.87
CA ASP A 36 8.27 -0.81 7.21
C ASP A 36 8.80 -1.51 5.96
N ASN A 37 10.12 -1.69 5.90
CA ASN A 37 10.83 -2.20 4.73
C ASN A 37 11.96 -3.12 5.18
N ARG A 38 12.29 -4.11 4.35
CA ARG A 38 13.33 -5.11 4.61
C ARG A 38 14.70 -4.50 4.96
N HIS A 39 15.00 -3.31 4.43
CA HIS A 39 16.27 -2.62 4.69
C HIS A 39 16.52 -2.30 6.16
N PHE A 40 15.48 -2.17 6.99
CA PHE A 40 15.63 -1.88 8.42
C PHE A 40 15.94 -3.11 9.26
N THR A 41 15.71 -4.33 8.74
CA THR A 41 15.92 -5.58 9.46
C THR A 41 17.22 -6.27 9.04
N SER A 42 18.09 -6.55 9.99
CA SER A 42 19.32 -7.31 9.74
C SER A 42 19.09 -8.81 9.91
N GLU A 43 19.51 -9.58 8.91
CA GLU A 43 19.40 -11.05 8.91
C GLU A 43 20.15 -11.68 10.09
N ALA A 44 21.36 -11.18 10.39
CA ALA A 44 22.19 -11.68 11.48
C ALA A 44 21.56 -11.48 12.87
N SER A 45 20.86 -10.35 13.11
CA SER A 45 20.17 -10.13 14.39
C SER A 45 19.00 -11.10 14.55
N ILE A 46 18.25 -11.35 13.48
CA ILE A 46 17.13 -12.29 13.50
C ILE A 46 17.62 -13.72 13.76
N ILE A 47 18.69 -14.15 13.10
CA ILE A 47 19.31 -15.47 13.35
C ILE A 47 19.73 -15.61 14.81
N ARG A 48 20.38 -14.58 15.38
CA ARG A 48 20.79 -14.58 16.80
C ARG A 48 19.58 -14.67 17.72
N SER A 49 18.53 -13.91 17.45
CA SER A 49 17.29 -13.93 18.25
C SER A 49 16.59 -15.27 18.19
N ILE A 50 16.46 -15.88 17.00
CA ILE A 50 15.89 -17.22 16.82
C ILE A 50 16.70 -18.25 17.59
N LYS A 51 18.03 -18.21 17.49
CA LYS A 51 18.93 -19.10 18.23
C LYS A 51 18.74 -18.96 19.74
N LEU A 52 18.64 -17.73 20.25
CA LEU A 52 18.40 -17.46 21.67
C LEU A 52 17.05 -18.03 22.14
N VAL A 53 15.98 -17.81 21.36
CA VAL A 53 14.64 -18.33 21.68
C VAL A 53 14.63 -19.86 21.65
N ALA A 54 15.18 -20.47 20.60
CA ALA A 54 15.26 -21.91 20.45
C ALA A 54 16.06 -22.57 21.59
N GLU A 55 17.25 -22.02 21.93
CA GLU A 55 18.06 -22.52 23.04
C GLU A 55 17.36 -22.38 24.40
N SER A 56 16.70 -21.24 24.64
CA SER A 56 15.98 -21.02 25.90
C SER A 56 14.79 -21.97 26.07
N LEU A 57 14.02 -22.22 25.00
CA LEU A 57 12.93 -23.20 25.00
C LEU A 57 13.44 -24.62 25.20
N ALA A 58 14.49 -25.02 24.47
CA ALA A 58 15.05 -26.36 24.61
C ALA A 58 15.61 -26.58 26.03
N ARG A 59 16.29 -25.59 26.61
CA ARG A 59 16.77 -25.64 27.99
C ARG A 59 15.61 -25.80 28.98
N HIS A 60 14.50 -25.10 28.76
CA HIS A 60 13.31 -25.19 29.61
C HIS A 60 12.65 -26.57 29.52
N ILE A 61 12.39 -27.08 28.31
CA ILE A 61 11.73 -28.37 28.07
C ILE A 61 12.53 -29.54 28.64
N TYR A 62 13.85 -29.54 28.44
CA TYR A 62 14.74 -30.60 28.93
C TYR A 62 15.28 -30.35 30.35
N SER A 63 14.82 -29.30 31.04
CA SER A 63 15.24 -28.92 32.40
C SER A 63 16.77 -28.88 32.58
N GLN A 64 17.50 -28.41 31.57
CA GLN A 64 18.98 -28.34 31.59
C GLN A 64 19.50 -27.00 32.13
N GLU A 65 18.97 -26.57 33.28
CA GLU A 65 19.22 -25.24 33.85
C GLU A 65 20.71 -24.99 34.15
N ASN A 66 21.45 -26.03 34.55
CA ASN A 66 22.84 -25.92 35.02
C ASN A 66 23.91 -26.33 34.00
N LYS A 67 23.53 -26.70 32.77
CA LYS A 67 24.49 -27.10 31.73
C LYS A 67 24.50 -26.10 30.59
N SER A 68 25.68 -25.59 30.24
CA SER A 68 25.91 -24.76 29.05
C SER A 68 26.01 -25.62 27.79
N ILE A 69 24.97 -26.40 27.51
CA ILE A 69 24.92 -27.20 26.28
C ILE A 69 24.27 -26.33 25.20
N SER A 70 25.07 -25.94 24.20
CA SER A 70 24.57 -25.28 22.99
C SER A 70 24.05 -26.34 22.03
N ILE A 71 22.75 -26.66 22.13
CA ILE A 71 22.08 -27.67 21.30
C ILE A 71 22.11 -27.26 19.81
N PHE A 72 21.97 -25.95 19.56
CA PHE A 72 21.88 -25.35 18.22
C PHE A 72 23.18 -24.62 17.83
N ALA A 73 24.34 -25.20 18.16
CA ALA A 73 25.64 -24.67 17.74
C ALA A 73 25.76 -24.63 16.20
N ASP A 74 26.55 -23.68 15.67
CA ASP A 74 26.60 -23.42 14.22
C ASP A 74 27.21 -24.58 13.42
N ASP A 75 28.07 -25.37 14.06
CA ASP A 75 28.69 -26.57 13.47
C ASP A 75 27.86 -27.85 13.70
N SER A 76 26.68 -27.74 14.33
CA SER A 76 25.80 -28.87 14.63
C SER A 76 24.84 -29.15 13.48
N SER A 77 24.41 -30.41 13.34
CA SER A 77 23.33 -30.79 12.42
C SER A 77 21.99 -30.09 12.70
N LEU A 78 21.80 -29.58 13.91
CA LEU A 78 20.60 -28.84 14.32
C LEU A 78 20.76 -27.32 14.19
N ALA A 79 21.85 -26.84 13.56
CA ALA A 79 22.07 -25.41 13.40
C ALA A 79 20.91 -24.72 12.68
N VAL A 80 20.64 -23.48 13.06
CA VAL A 80 19.64 -22.64 12.41
C VAL A 80 20.08 -22.37 10.98
N ASN A 81 19.24 -22.74 10.00
CA ASN A 81 19.57 -22.56 8.59
C ASN A 81 19.36 -21.09 8.14
N PRO A 82 20.42 -20.35 7.76
CA PRO A 82 20.31 -18.95 7.33
C PRO A 82 19.51 -18.79 6.03
N SER A 83 19.70 -19.70 5.07
CA SER A 83 19.01 -19.63 3.78
C SER A 83 17.49 -19.75 3.92
N TYR A 84 17.04 -20.58 4.87
CA TYR A 84 15.64 -20.74 5.22
C TYR A 84 15.07 -19.44 5.81
N ILE A 85 15.76 -18.81 6.77
CA ILE A 85 15.34 -17.53 7.35
C ILE A 85 15.27 -16.45 6.28
N ARG A 86 16.26 -16.39 5.40
CA ARG A 86 16.28 -15.42 4.31
C ARG A 86 15.06 -15.55 3.40
N SER A 87 14.69 -16.78 3.03
CA SER A 87 13.51 -17.03 2.20
C SER A 87 12.21 -16.56 2.86
N TRP A 88 12.06 -16.77 4.17
CA TRP A 88 10.92 -16.28 4.94
C TRP A 88 10.88 -14.77 5.04
N LEU A 89 12.03 -14.14 5.28
CA LEU A 89 12.10 -12.68 5.33
C LEU A 89 11.80 -12.06 3.95
N ASP A 90 12.20 -12.70 2.85
CA ASP A 90 11.90 -12.25 1.49
C ASP A 90 10.39 -12.36 1.22
N LEU A 91 9.77 -13.48 1.59
CA LEU A 91 8.32 -13.67 1.53
C LEU A 91 7.59 -12.58 2.34
N LEU A 92 7.90 -12.45 3.63
CA LEU A 92 7.22 -11.50 4.53
C LEU A 92 7.40 -10.04 4.11
N SER A 93 8.51 -9.72 3.43
CA SER A 93 8.75 -8.37 2.90
C SER A 93 7.94 -8.03 1.65
N THR A 94 7.49 -9.04 0.90
CA THR A 94 6.72 -8.86 -0.33
C THR A 94 5.22 -9.02 -0.12
N THR A 95 4.80 -9.63 1.00
CA THR A 95 3.39 -9.81 1.35
C THR A 95 2.86 -8.69 2.26
N PRO A 96 1.67 -8.13 1.99
CA PRO A 96 1.06 -7.15 2.88
C PRO A 96 0.57 -7.83 4.18
N ARG A 97 0.87 -7.23 5.34
CA ARG A 97 0.62 -7.82 6.67
C ARG A 97 -0.42 -7.08 7.52
N VAL A 98 -0.99 -5.99 7.00
CA VAL A 98 -1.95 -5.15 7.75
C VAL A 98 -3.36 -5.66 7.49
N ALA A 99 -4.23 -5.60 8.51
CA ALA A 99 -5.59 -6.16 8.48
C ALA A 99 -6.42 -5.85 7.21
N PRO A 100 -6.42 -4.62 6.63
CA PRO A 100 -7.18 -4.34 5.40
C PRO A 100 -6.66 -5.08 4.17
N PHE A 101 -5.44 -5.58 4.18
CA PHE A 101 -4.81 -6.28 3.04
C PHE A 101 -4.63 -7.77 3.31
N LEU A 102 -4.98 -8.25 4.51
CA LEU A 102 -4.88 -9.64 4.91
C LEU A 102 -6.28 -10.26 4.90
N SER A 103 -6.64 -10.88 3.78
CA SER A 103 -7.93 -11.58 3.67
C SER A 103 -7.94 -12.85 4.54
N LYS A 104 -9.13 -13.34 4.92
CA LYS A 104 -9.24 -14.58 5.73
C LYS A 104 -8.61 -15.81 5.07
N ASN A 105 -8.58 -15.84 3.73
CA ASN A 105 -8.04 -16.96 2.95
C ASN A 105 -6.71 -16.60 2.28
N ASP A 106 -5.97 -15.64 2.85
CA ASP A 106 -4.75 -15.14 2.26
C ASP A 106 -3.71 -16.26 2.04
N PRO A 107 -3.00 -16.27 0.89
CA PRO A 107 -1.91 -17.21 0.66
C PRO A 107 -0.84 -17.21 1.74
N LEU A 108 -0.59 -16.08 2.41
CA LEU A 108 0.36 -15.98 3.52
C LEU A 108 -0.06 -16.86 4.70
N ILE A 109 -1.33 -16.82 5.08
CA ILE A 109 -1.86 -17.62 6.20
C ILE A 109 -1.73 -19.12 5.86
N LYS A 110 -2.08 -19.50 4.63
CA LYS A 110 -1.95 -20.89 4.16
C LYS A 110 -0.49 -21.35 4.08
N ALA A 111 0.43 -20.46 3.71
CA ALA A 111 1.86 -20.77 3.69
C ALA A 111 2.39 -21.02 5.11
N LEU A 112 1.98 -20.20 6.09
CA LEU A 112 2.33 -20.39 7.50
C LEU A 112 1.73 -21.67 8.08
N GLU A 113 0.45 -21.95 7.78
CA GLU A 113 -0.22 -23.18 8.19
C GLU A 113 0.50 -24.42 7.65
N LYS A 114 0.85 -24.40 6.35
CA LYS A 114 1.58 -25.49 5.71
C LYS A 114 2.95 -25.70 6.34
N GLU A 115 3.71 -24.63 6.56
CA GLU A 115 5.04 -24.76 7.16
C GLU A 115 4.96 -25.33 8.58
N LEU A 116 4.00 -24.86 9.39
CA LEU A 116 3.79 -25.41 10.72
C LEU A 116 3.38 -26.89 10.65
N ALA A 117 2.56 -27.29 9.66
CA ALA A 117 2.14 -28.67 9.49
C ALA A 117 3.29 -29.61 9.08
N ASP A 118 4.29 -29.09 8.36
CA ASP A 118 5.49 -29.85 7.99
C ASP A 118 6.43 -30.10 9.18
N HIS A 119 6.44 -29.21 10.19
CA HIS A 119 7.33 -29.30 11.37
C HIS A 119 6.65 -29.69 12.70
N THR A 120 5.32 -29.76 12.74
CA THR A 120 4.56 -30.08 13.97
C THR A 120 3.48 -31.14 13.72
N ALA A 121 3.03 -31.82 14.78
CA ALA A 121 2.10 -32.95 14.65
C ALA A 121 0.64 -32.54 14.41
N GLU A 122 0.21 -31.40 14.96
CA GLU A 122 -1.17 -30.90 14.84
C GLU A 122 -1.15 -29.38 14.71
N VAL A 123 -1.84 -28.86 13.69
CA VAL A 123 -2.02 -27.42 13.45
C VAL A 123 -3.50 -27.15 13.29
N ASN A 124 -4.00 -26.16 14.03
CA ASN A 124 -5.39 -25.74 13.95
C ASN A 124 -5.47 -24.21 13.77
N VAL A 125 -6.18 -23.77 12.74
CA VAL A 125 -6.38 -22.35 12.46
C VAL A 125 -7.64 -21.86 13.17
N GLN A 126 -7.45 -21.03 14.20
CA GLN A 126 -8.55 -20.41 14.94
C GLN A 126 -8.81 -18.99 14.44
N HIS A 127 -10.06 -18.70 14.10
CA HIS A 127 -10.50 -17.36 13.72
C HIS A 127 -11.26 -16.75 14.90
N GLU A 128 -10.58 -15.90 15.66
CA GLU A 128 -11.21 -15.21 16.78
C GLU A 128 -11.82 -13.89 16.31
N THR A 129 -13.11 -13.70 16.59
CA THR A 129 -13.77 -12.41 16.36
C THR A 129 -13.48 -11.50 17.55
N LEU A 130 -12.71 -10.43 17.33
CA LEU A 130 -12.48 -9.39 18.32
C LEU A 130 -13.78 -8.60 18.53
N ASP A 131 -14.60 -9.03 19.49
CA ASP A 131 -15.86 -8.37 19.82
C ASP A 131 -15.59 -7.19 20.77
N GLY A 132 -15.97 -5.97 20.38
CA GLY A 132 -16.18 -4.89 21.35
C GLY A 132 -15.51 -3.52 21.14
N THR A 133 -14.51 -3.34 20.27
CA THR A 133 -13.89 -1.99 20.08
C THR A 133 -13.47 -1.65 18.65
N PHE A 134 -13.02 -2.63 17.86
CA PHE A 134 -12.53 -2.40 16.50
C PHE A 134 -13.26 -3.30 15.51
N THR A 135 -13.88 -2.70 14.50
CA THR A 135 -14.38 -3.43 13.32
C THR A 135 -13.35 -3.28 12.22
N PHE A 136 -12.56 -4.33 11.97
CA PHE A 136 -11.67 -4.36 10.82
C PHE A 136 -12.52 -4.61 9.56
N TYR A 137 -12.53 -3.63 8.67
CA TYR A 137 -13.14 -3.78 7.36
C TYR A 137 -12.28 -4.72 6.50
N ASP A 138 -12.95 -5.54 5.68
CA ASP A 138 -12.30 -6.38 4.67
C ASP A 138 -11.66 -5.50 3.57
N SER A 139 -10.94 -6.11 2.64
CA SER A 139 -10.16 -5.44 1.60
C SER A 139 -10.88 -4.26 0.94
N THR A 140 -10.32 -3.06 1.14
CA THR A 140 -10.85 -1.82 0.57
C THR A 140 -10.59 -1.79 -0.93
N SER A 141 -11.61 -2.11 -1.74
CA SER A 141 -11.58 -1.85 -3.18
C SER A 141 -12.08 -0.44 -3.47
N GLY A 142 -11.17 0.45 -3.87
CA GLY A 142 -11.50 1.81 -4.30
C GLY A 142 -11.36 1.96 -5.81
N LYS A 143 -12.40 2.46 -6.50
CA LYS A 143 -12.30 2.87 -7.91
C LYS A 143 -11.87 4.33 -7.98
N LEU A 144 -10.63 4.58 -8.44
CA LEU A 144 -10.16 5.94 -8.71
C LEU A 144 -10.68 6.38 -10.08
N HIS A 145 -11.68 7.26 -10.08
CA HIS A 145 -12.14 7.92 -11.30
C HIS A 145 -11.28 9.16 -11.57
N ILE A 146 -10.48 9.11 -12.62
CA ILE A 146 -9.66 10.25 -13.06
C ILE A 146 -10.42 10.95 -14.19
N TYR A 147 -10.83 12.20 -13.95
CA TYR A 147 -11.48 13.07 -14.94
C TYR A 147 -10.57 14.26 -15.27
N GLN A 148 -10.51 14.65 -16.55
CA GLN A 148 -9.82 15.87 -16.97
C GLN A 148 -10.77 17.07 -16.83
N VAL A 149 -10.47 18.01 -15.91
CA VAL A 149 -11.46 19.02 -15.45
C VAL A 149 -11.56 20.27 -16.33
N ALA A 150 -10.65 20.54 -17.25
CA ALA A 150 -10.84 21.57 -18.26
C ALA A 150 -10.07 21.22 -19.52
N SER A 151 -10.80 20.94 -20.60
CA SER A 151 -10.17 20.74 -21.90
C SER A 151 -10.10 22.08 -22.63
N VAL A 152 -8.88 22.52 -22.97
CA VAL A 152 -8.65 23.69 -23.84
C VAL A 152 -9.31 23.49 -25.21
N THR A 153 -9.45 22.24 -25.67
CA THR A 153 -10.13 21.94 -26.95
C THR A 153 -11.63 22.21 -26.88
N PHE A 154 -12.26 22.04 -25.72
CA PHE A 154 -13.67 22.35 -25.54
C PHE A 154 -13.92 23.86 -25.69
N ASP A 155 -13.08 24.69 -25.07
CA ASP A 155 -13.19 26.14 -25.16
C ASP A 155 -12.93 26.66 -26.58
N LEU A 156 -11.91 26.13 -27.27
CA LEU A 156 -11.65 26.47 -28.67
C LEU A 156 -12.77 26.04 -29.62
N LEU A 157 -13.38 24.87 -29.38
CA LEU A 157 -14.53 24.41 -30.15
C LEU A 157 -15.75 25.31 -29.89
N LEU A 158 -16.01 25.64 -28.63
CA LEU A 158 -17.08 26.55 -28.24
C LEU A 158 -16.91 27.92 -28.89
N LEU A 159 -15.69 28.47 -28.84
CA LEU A 159 -15.33 29.73 -29.51
C LEU A 159 -15.56 29.67 -31.02
N LEU A 160 -15.17 28.57 -31.67
CA LEU A 160 -15.37 28.37 -33.11
C LEU A 160 -16.87 28.31 -33.46
N VAL A 161 -17.66 27.56 -32.69
CA VAL A 161 -19.11 27.44 -32.92
C VAL A 161 -19.78 28.80 -32.74
N LEU A 162 -19.51 29.51 -31.63
CA LEU A 162 -20.07 30.84 -31.38
C LEU A 162 -19.64 31.85 -32.45
N GLY A 163 -18.37 31.84 -32.84
CA GLY A 163 -17.84 32.72 -33.88
C GLY A 163 -18.50 32.49 -35.24
N SER A 164 -18.64 31.23 -35.65
CA SER A 164 -19.29 30.89 -36.92
C SER A 164 -20.78 31.29 -36.95
N TYR A 165 -21.49 31.13 -35.83
CA TYR A 165 -22.89 31.56 -35.69
C TYR A 165 -23.02 33.08 -35.85
N LEU A 166 -22.15 33.86 -35.19
CA LEU A 166 -22.22 35.32 -35.27
C LEU A 166 -21.89 35.84 -36.68
N ILE A 167 -20.92 35.23 -37.36
CA ILE A 167 -20.55 35.57 -38.74
C ILE A 167 -21.69 35.29 -39.72
N THR A 168 -22.34 34.14 -39.60
CA THR A 168 -23.48 33.78 -40.47
C THR A 168 -24.67 34.70 -40.24
N LEU A 169 -25.00 34.98 -38.97
CA LEU A 169 -26.07 35.92 -38.61
C LEU A 169 -25.79 37.34 -39.11
N PHE A 170 -24.57 37.82 -38.96
CA PHE A 170 -24.15 39.12 -39.47
C PHE A 170 -24.27 39.20 -40.99
N SER A 171 -23.79 38.17 -41.70
CA SER A 171 -23.86 38.11 -43.16
C SER A 171 -25.31 38.10 -43.64
N PHE A 172 -26.18 37.31 -43.01
CA PHE A 172 -27.60 37.23 -43.33
C PHE A 172 -28.32 38.58 -43.15
N LEU A 173 -28.10 39.24 -42.00
CA LEU A 173 -28.71 40.53 -41.70
C LEU A 173 -28.21 41.62 -42.65
N PHE A 174 -26.91 41.63 -42.94
CA PHE A 174 -26.32 42.61 -43.85
C PHE A 174 -26.83 42.44 -45.29
N ILE A 175 -26.93 41.20 -45.79
CA ILE A 175 -27.52 40.91 -47.10
C ILE A 175 -28.97 41.40 -47.18
N THR A 176 -29.76 41.15 -46.13
CA THR A 176 -31.18 41.54 -46.08
C THR A 176 -31.37 43.06 -46.04
N THR A 177 -30.44 43.81 -45.44
CA THR A 177 -30.59 45.26 -45.21
C THR A 177 -29.89 46.14 -46.23
N ARG A 178 -28.77 45.71 -46.82
CA ARG A 178 -27.95 46.52 -47.74
C ARG A 178 -27.68 45.89 -49.12
N GLY A 179 -28.07 44.64 -49.33
CA GLY A 179 -27.81 43.92 -50.58
C GLY A 179 -26.42 43.29 -50.64
N LEU A 180 -26.27 42.31 -51.53
CA LEU A 180 -25.14 41.37 -51.59
C LEU A 180 -23.82 42.04 -52.04
N ASP A 181 -23.92 43.04 -52.92
CA ASP A 181 -22.77 43.71 -53.54
C ASP A 181 -21.95 44.54 -52.55
N ASP A 182 -22.58 45.05 -51.49
CA ASP A 182 -21.94 45.91 -50.49
C ASP A 182 -21.20 45.10 -49.39
N LEU A 183 -21.53 43.81 -49.23
CA LEU A 183 -20.79 42.90 -48.35
C LEU A 183 -19.47 42.49 -49.00
N ILE A 184 -19.51 42.29 -50.32
CA ILE A 184 -18.34 41.96 -51.15
C ILE A 184 -17.42 43.18 -51.27
N SER A 185 -17.98 44.41 -51.33
CA SER A 185 -17.20 45.65 -51.36
C SER A 185 -16.40 45.87 -50.06
N LEU A 186 -16.93 45.44 -48.91
CA LEU A 186 -16.29 45.56 -47.59
C LEU A 186 -15.04 44.69 -47.43
N PHE A 187 -15.01 43.51 -48.04
CA PHE A 187 -13.85 42.59 -48.01
C PHE A 187 -12.87 42.82 -49.17
N ARG A 188 -13.24 43.62 -50.18
CA ARG A 188 -12.37 43.94 -51.31
C ARG A 188 -11.52 45.17 -50.98
N ARG A 189 -10.22 44.97 -50.74
CA ARG A 189 -9.25 46.07 -50.55
C ARG A 189 -9.37 47.10 -51.69
N PRO A 190 -9.39 48.41 -51.40
CA PRO A 190 -9.41 49.43 -52.45
C PRO A 190 -8.12 49.33 -53.27
N SER A 191 -8.23 49.29 -54.60
CA SER A 191 -7.09 49.20 -55.50
C SER A 191 -6.19 50.42 -55.33
N SER A 192 -4.90 50.18 -55.03
CA SER A 192 -3.86 51.21 -54.99
C SER A 192 -3.83 52.01 -56.29
N ARG A 193 -4.28 53.27 -56.22
CA ARG A 193 -4.27 54.19 -57.35
C ARG A 193 -2.83 54.67 -57.55
N LYS A 194 -2.12 54.12 -58.54
CA LYS A 194 -0.82 54.65 -58.97
C LYS A 194 -0.98 56.11 -59.41
N VAL A 195 -0.34 57.02 -58.69
CA VAL A 195 -0.16 58.42 -59.09
C VAL A 195 0.85 58.44 -60.24
N LYS A 196 0.45 58.93 -61.42
CA LYS A 196 1.37 59.25 -62.52
C LYS A 196 2.10 60.55 -62.15
N SER A 197 3.43 60.47 -62.09
CA SER A 197 4.32 61.62 -62.05
C SER A 197 4.39 62.27 -63.44
N THR A 198 4.15 63.57 -63.47
CA THR A 198 4.67 64.54 -64.46
C THR A 198 4.92 65.83 -63.72
#